data_AF-A0A4Q0GJQ5-F1
#
_entry.id   AF-A0A4Q0GJQ5-F1
#
_cell.length_a   1.000
_cell.length_b   1.000
_cell.length_c   1.000
_cell.angle_alpha   90.00
_cell.angle_beta   90.00
_cell.angle_gamma   90.00
#
_symmetry.space_group_name_H-M   'P 1'
#
loop_
_entity.id
_entity.type
_entity.pdbx_description
1 polymer ?
#
loop_
_entity_poly.entity_id
_entity_poly.type
_entity_poly.pdbx_seq_one_letter_code
_entity_poly.pdbx_strand_id
1 'polypeptide(L)'
;MKIVFALVLLTGSWATGQVNFPPKDSAQQRANFERGKANQASYDESRFTRAGFEPLSKLRAKKREVKRALFSDPYGMISLPGVEVERTSDGSVKLNVIRTVGAPTSSLLPGSVWARLNRLQGTSLDPRPYVPWDPPETNEPPPSICHGWGVLLGAGDASTTKSASWGACGGSQDAKLNLASELARLAVSTKPECTFDEQDVFWSFANCFDAQHSDQP
;
A
#
# COMPACT_ATOMS: atom_id res chain seq x y z
N MET A 1 -17.04 55.03 24.58
CA MET A 1 -16.28 54.41 23.48
C MET A 1 -16.74 52.97 23.32
N LYS A 2 -17.43 52.62 22.21
CA LYS A 2 -17.86 51.24 21.91
C LYS A 2 -17.07 50.79 20.68
N ILE A 3 -16.23 49.76 20.85
CA ILE A 3 -15.49 49.13 19.77
C ILE A 3 -16.39 48.04 19.20
N VAL A 4 -16.80 48.20 17.94
CA VAL A 4 -17.53 47.18 17.17
C VAL A 4 -16.50 46.33 16.45
N PHE A 5 -16.37 45.07 16.85
CA PHE A 5 -15.63 44.06 16.09
C PHE A 5 -16.49 43.62 14.90
N ALA A 6 -16.09 44.01 13.70
CA ALA A 6 -16.64 43.45 12.47
C ALA A 6 -16.02 42.07 12.25
N LEU A 7 -16.78 41.03 12.59
CA LEU A 7 -16.44 39.64 12.27
C LEU A 7 -16.66 39.44 10.77
N VAL A 8 -15.59 39.46 9.98
CA VAL A 8 -15.64 39.09 8.55
C VAL A 8 -15.80 37.58 8.48
N LEU A 9 -17.04 37.13 8.32
CA LEU A 9 -17.37 35.76 7.96
C LEU A 9 -16.90 35.52 6.51
N LEU A 10 -15.74 34.88 6.37
CA LEU A 10 -15.31 34.27 5.11
C LEU A 10 -16.24 33.10 4.80
N THR A 11 -17.36 33.38 4.11
CA THR A 11 -18.17 32.35 3.46
C THR A 11 -17.37 31.83 2.27
N GLY A 12 -16.54 30.81 2.49
CA GLY A 12 -15.95 30.03 1.42
C GLY A 12 -17.08 29.34 0.65
N SER A 13 -17.46 29.92 -0.48
CA SER A 13 -18.34 29.27 -1.44
C SER A 13 -17.67 27.97 -1.88
N TRP A 14 -18.24 26.83 -1.51
CA TRP A 14 -17.94 25.56 -2.15
C TRP A 14 -18.44 25.69 -3.58
N ALA A 15 -17.58 26.15 -4.49
CA ALA A 15 -17.83 26.03 -5.91
C ALA A 15 -17.95 24.53 -6.20
N THR A 16 -19.18 24.06 -6.36
CA THR A 16 -19.50 22.75 -6.91
C THR A 16 -19.11 22.77 -8.38
N GLY A 17 -17.80 22.68 -8.65
CA GLY A 17 -17.32 22.45 -10.01
C GLY A 17 -17.96 21.17 -10.49
N GLN A 18 -18.85 21.26 -11.49
CA GLN A 18 -19.37 20.08 -12.17
C GLN A 18 -18.16 19.31 -12.72
N VAL A 19 -17.89 18.15 -12.14
CA VAL A 19 -16.86 17.24 -12.66
C VAL A 19 -17.43 16.64 -13.94
N ASN A 20 -16.99 17.16 -15.08
CA ASN A 20 -17.35 16.59 -16.38
C ASN A 20 -16.56 15.29 -16.59
N PHE A 21 -17.21 14.16 -16.33
CA PHE A 21 -16.64 12.84 -16.62
C PHE A 21 -16.64 12.58 -18.14
N PRO A 22 -15.58 11.98 -18.70
CA PRO A 22 -15.53 11.64 -20.12
C PRO A 22 -16.59 10.56 -20.44
N PRO A 23 -17.18 10.55 -21.65
CA PRO A 23 -18.10 9.50 -22.06
C PRO A 23 -17.47 8.10 -21.97
N LYS A 24 -18.29 7.08 -21.69
CA LYS A 24 -17.86 5.68 -21.64
C LYS A 24 -17.18 5.27 -22.95
N ASP A 25 -16.07 4.56 -22.80
CA ASP A 25 -15.23 4.06 -23.89
C ASP A 25 -14.67 5.14 -24.84
N SER A 26 -14.73 6.41 -24.44
CA SER A 26 -14.13 7.49 -25.21
C SER A 26 -12.59 7.42 -25.18
N ALA A 27 -11.96 7.98 -26.22
CA ALA A 27 -10.51 8.17 -26.26
C ALA A 27 -9.99 8.96 -25.04
N GLN A 28 -10.78 9.90 -24.51
CA GLN A 28 -10.44 10.65 -23.30
C GLN A 28 -10.49 9.77 -22.04
N GLN A 29 -11.49 8.89 -21.90
CA GLN A 29 -11.56 7.95 -20.79
C GLN A 29 -10.34 7.00 -20.78
N ARG A 30 -9.97 6.46 -21.96
CA ARG A 30 -8.76 5.64 -22.11
C ARG A 30 -7.48 6.44 -21.83
N ALA A 31 -7.35 7.67 -22.32
CA ALA A 31 -6.19 8.52 -22.06
C ALA A 31 -6.04 8.86 -20.56
N ASN A 32 -7.15 9.10 -19.86
CA ASN A 32 -7.15 9.32 -18.41
C ASN A 32 -6.70 8.07 -17.65
N PHE A 33 -7.16 6.89 -18.05
CA PHE A 33 -6.72 5.62 -17.49
C PHE A 33 -5.20 5.41 -17.66
N GLU A 34 -4.68 5.60 -18.87
CA GLU A 34 -3.25 5.43 -19.17
C GLU A 34 -2.39 6.41 -18.38
N ARG A 35 -2.85 7.66 -18.22
CA ARG A 35 -2.18 8.67 -17.38
C ARG A 35 -2.21 8.29 -15.90
N GLY A 36 -3.35 7.82 -15.40
CA GLY A 36 -3.50 7.35 -14.03
C GLY A 36 -2.56 6.18 -13.73
N LYS A 37 -2.50 5.20 -14.64
CA LYS A 37 -1.57 4.06 -14.57
C LYS A 37 -0.10 4.50 -14.50
N ALA A 38 0.31 5.45 -15.34
CA ALA A 38 1.68 5.97 -15.31
C ALA A 38 2.01 6.68 -13.99
N ASN A 39 1.06 7.46 -13.46
CA ASN A 39 1.24 8.19 -12.21
C ASN A 39 1.18 7.28 -10.97
N GLN A 40 0.48 6.14 -11.04
CA GLN A 40 0.33 5.21 -9.93
C GLN A 40 1.69 4.71 -9.43
N ALA A 41 2.61 4.36 -10.32
CA ALA A 41 3.94 3.86 -9.93
C ALA A 41 4.74 4.91 -9.15
N SER A 42 4.74 6.17 -9.60
CA SER A 42 5.40 7.28 -8.89
C SER A 42 4.72 7.59 -7.56
N TYR A 43 3.38 7.52 -7.51
CA TYR A 43 2.63 7.70 -6.29
C TYR A 43 2.96 6.61 -5.27
N ASP A 44 2.91 5.33 -5.65
CA ASP A 44 3.22 4.18 -4.79
C ASP A 44 4.65 4.27 -4.25
N GLU A 45 5.62 4.55 -5.12
CA GLU A 45 7.02 4.73 -4.73
C GLU A 45 7.16 5.85 -3.68
N SER A 46 6.47 6.98 -3.85
CA SER A 46 6.49 8.07 -2.86
C SER A 46 5.93 7.64 -1.50
N ARG A 47 4.99 6.69 -1.46
CA ARG A 47 4.42 6.15 -0.22
C ARG A 47 5.43 5.24 0.47
N PHE A 48 6.08 4.35 -0.27
CA PHE A 48 7.18 3.53 0.24
C PHE A 48 8.32 4.36 0.81
N THR A 49 8.81 5.37 0.07
CA THR A 49 9.88 6.25 0.57
C THR A 49 9.48 7.00 1.83
N ARG A 50 8.24 7.50 1.91
CA ARG A 50 7.72 8.16 3.13
C ARG A 50 7.62 7.21 4.33
N ALA A 51 7.43 5.92 4.09
CA ALA A 51 7.42 4.89 5.13
C ALA A 51 8.81 4.40 5.53
N GLY A 52 9.89 5.01 5.02
CA GLY A 52 11.27 4.68 5.37
C GLY A 52 11.96 3.68 4.44
N PHE A 53 11.30 3.24 3.35
CA PHE A 53 11.91 2.30 2.41
C PHE A 53 12.92 2.98 1.49
N GLU A 54 13.97 2.26 1.14
CA GLU A 54 14.84 2.67 0.05
C GLU A 54 14.06 2.63 -1.30
N PRO A 55 14.20 3.65 -2.17
CA PRO A 55 13.58 3.63 -3.49
C PRO A 55 13.94 2.38 -4.33
N LEU A 56 12.97 1.78 -5.03
CA LEU A 56 13.19 0.59 -5.88
C LEU A 56 14.22 0.86 -6.97
N SER A 57 14.30 2.09 -7.48
CA SER A 57 15.32 2.47 -8.47
C SER A 57 16.75 2.31 -7.94
N LYS A 58 16.97 2.63 -6.66
CA LYS A 58 18.27 2.44 -5.98
C LYS A 58 18.53 0.97 -5.70
N LEU A 59 17.50 0.23 -5.28
CA LEU A 59 17.60 -1.23 -5.06
C LEU A 59 17.96 -1.98 -6.34
N ARG A 60 17.32 -1.62 -7.47
CA ARG A 60 17.65 -2.14 -8.80
C ARG A 60 19.10 -1.82 -9.19
N ALA A 61 19.57 -0.59 -8.97
CA ALA A 61 20.96 -0.22 -9.26
C ALA A 61 21.96 -1.07 -8.45
N LYS A 62 21.59 -1.46 -7.22
CA LYS A 62 22.34 -2.40 -6.37
C LYS A 62 22.10 -3.88 -6.71
N LYS A 63 21.29 -4.19 -7.73
CA LYS A 63 20.86 -5.55 -8.10
C LYS A 63 20.22 -6.33 -6.94
N ARG A 64 19.56 -5.63 -6.01
CA ARG A 64 18.83 -6.26 -4.90
C ARG A 64 17.49 -6.76 -5.42
N GLU A 65 17.17 -8.02 -5.12
CA GLU A 65 15.87 -8.61 -5.39
C GLU A 65 14.98 -8.47 -4.16
N VAL A 66 13.90 -7.71 -4.26
CA VAL A 66 13.03 -7.40 -3.12
C VAL A 66 11.54 -7.56 -3.44
N LYS A 67 10.77 -7.92 -2.42
CA LYS A 67 9.31 -7.82 -2.38
C LYS A 67 8.92 -7.11 -1.10
N ARG A 68 8.04 -6.12 -1.19
CA ARG A 68 7.67 -5.29 -0.06
C ARG A 68 6.19 -4.98 -0.01
N ALA A 69 5.70 -4.77 1.20
CA ALA A 69 4.33 -4.38 1.49
C ALA A 69 4.29 -3.23 2.50
N LEU A 70 3.38 -2.28 2.26
CA LEU A 70 2.89 -1.34 3.25
C LEU A 70 1.44 -1.67 3.57
N PHE A 71 1.10 -1.61 4.84
CA PHE A 71 -0.25 -1.85 5.34
C PHE A 71 -0.85 -0.53 5.82
N SER A 72 -2.14 -0.36 5.62
CA SER A 72 -2.89 0.81 6.08
C SER A 72 -4.12 0.31 6.82
N ASP A 73 -4.21 0.69 8.10
CA ASP A 73 -5.34 0.42 8.98
C ASP A 73 -6.65 1.00 8.40
N PRO A 74 -7.80 0.29 8.53
CA PRO A 74 -9.12 0.77 8.12
C PRO A 74 -9.49 2.19 8.53
N TYR A 75 -8.94 2.69 9.64
CA TYR A 75 -9.22 4.01 10.19
C TYR A 75 -8.08 5.01 10.00
N GLY A 76 -6.94 4.59 9.46
CA GLY A 76 -5.72 5.40 9.35
C GLY A 76 -5.17 5.89 10.70
N MET A 77 -5.56 5.26 11.80
CA MET A 77 -5.20 5.66 13.17
C MET A 77 -3.91 4.98 13.65
N ILE A 78 -3.62 3.78 13.13
CA ILE A 78 -2.46 2.99 13.56
C ILE A 78 -1.32 3.16 12.55
N SER A 79 -0.17 3.62 13.03
CA SER A 79 1.06 3.67 12.24
C SER A 79 1.69 2.28 12.18
N LEU A 80 1.53 1.61 11.04
CA LEU A 80 2.03 0.26 10.84
C LEU A 80 3.40 0.27 10.16
N PRO A 81 4.34 -0.61 10.56
CA PRO A 81 5.54 -0.79 9.78
C PRO A 81 5.22 -1.42 8.43
N GLY A 82 6.13 -1.23 7.48
CA GLY A 82 6.17 -2.02 6.27
C GLY A 82 7.06 -3.26 6.41
N VAL A 83 6.93 -4.17 5.45
CA VAL A 83 7.74 -5.39 5.36
C VAL A 83 8.50 -5.40 4.04
N GLU A 84 9.79 -5.72 4.05
CA GLU A 84 10.62 -6.00 2.87
C GLU A 84 11.27 -7.38 3.02
N VAL A 85 10.97 -8.30 2.11
CA VAL A 85 11.72 -9.54 1.96
C VAL A 85 12.70 -9.38 0.81
N GLU A 86 13.97 -9.61 1.10
CA GLU A 86 15.08 -9.55 0.17
C GLU A 86 15.67 -10.94 -0.04
N ARG A 87 15.99 -11.28 -1.29
CA ARG A 87 16.94 -12.35 -1.61
C ARG A 87 18.32 -11.76 -1.80
N THR A 88 19.26 -12.21 -1.00
CA THR A 88 20.66 -11.79 -1.05
C THR A 88 21.43 -12.53 -2.15
N SER A 89 22.62 -12.04 -2.48
CA SER A 89 23.48 -12.61 -3.51
C SER A 89 23.97 -14.03 -3.20
N ASP A 90 24.06 -14.40 -1.91
CA ASP A 90 24.41 -15.75 -1.46
C ASP A 90 23.21 -16.72 -1.47
N GLY A 91 22.03 -16.23 -1.89
CA GLY A 91 20.80 -17.01 -1.96
C GLY A 91 20.02 -17.09 -0.65
N SER A 92 20.51 -16.50 0.44
CA SER A 92 19.74 -16.37 1.68
C SER A 92 18.57 -15.39 1.51
N VAL A 93 17.60 -15.48 2.42
CA VAL A 93 16.39 -14.66 2.41
C VAL A 93 16.32 -13.92 3.74
N LYS A 94 16.15 -12.60 3.66
CA LYS A 94 16.07 -11.73 4.82
C LYS A 94 14.74 -10.98 4.79
N LEU A 95 14.03 -11.02 5.90
CA LEU A 95 12.87 -10.16 6.14
C LEU A 95 13.33 -8.95 6.94
N ASN A 96 12.91 -7.76 6.51
CA ASN A 96 13.11 -6.51 7.20
C ASN A 96 11.73 -5.93 7.56
N VAL A 97 11.54 -5.60 8.83
CA VAL A 97 10.42 -4.76 9.29
C VAL A 97 10.92 -3.32 9.33
N ILE A 98 10.27 -2.45 8.56
CA ILE A 98 10.72 -1.08 8.30
C ILE A 98 9.70 -0.11 8.87
N ARG A 99 10.16 0.82 9.71
CA ARG A 99 9.39 1.94 10.24
C ARG A 99 9.90 3.24 9.64
N THR A 100 9.09 4.29 9.72
CA THR A 100 9.47 5.65 9.30
C THR A 100 10.71 6.17 10.04
N VAL A 101 10.88 5.75 11.30
CA VAL A 101 12.00 6.12 12.17
C VAL A 101 12.66 4.88 12.74
N GLY A 102 13.96 4.98 13.03
CA GLY A 102 14.76 3.89 13.56
C GLY A 102 15.35 2.97 12.49
N ALA A 103 16.22 2.07 12.93
CA ALA A 103 16.81 1.06 12.05
C ALA A 103 15.81 -0.08 11.77
N PRO A 104 15.79 -0.64 10.55
CA PRO A 104 14.98 -1.83 10.26
C PRO A 104 15.36 -3.00 11.15
N THR A 105 14.37 -3.75 11.62
CA THR A 105 14.62 -5.02 12.31
C THR A 105 14.69 -6.13 11.28
N SER A 106 15.75 -6.96 11.32
CA SER A 106 16.01 -8.00 10.33
C SER A 106 15.86 -9.40 10.92
N SER A 107 15.37 -10.34 10.12
CA SER A 107 15.30 -11.77 10.46
C SER A 107 15.62 -12.62 9.24
N LEU A 108 16.37 -13.70 9.44
CA LEU A 108 16.65 -14.67 8.39
C LEU A 108 15.45 -15.60 8.19
N LEU A 109 15.15 -15.91 6.94
CA LEU A 109 14.10 -16.83 6.54
C LEU A 109 14.68 -17.99 5.75
N PRO A 110 14.00 -19.16 5.75
CA PRO A 110 14.36 -20.25 4.86
C PRO A 110 14.30 -19.84 3.38
N GLY A 111 15.26 -20.28 2.58
CA GLY A 111 15.31 -19.97 1.14
C GLY A 111 14.05 -20.38 0.35
N SER A 112 13.32 -21.40 0.83
CA SER A 112 12.05 -21.85 0.26
C SER A 112 10.95 -20.76 0.27
N VAL A 113 11.05 -19.79 1.18
CA VAL A 113 10.14 -18.64 1.25
C VAL A 113 10.17 -17.83 -0.04
N TRP A 114 11.36 -17.61 -0.63
CA TRP A 114 11.46 -16.81 -1.85
C TRP A 114 10.67 -17.42 -3.02
N ALA A 115 10.78 -18.75 -3.19
CA ALA A 115 10.03 -19.47 -4.20
C ALA A 115 8.51 -19.39 -3.97
N ARG A 116 8.06 -19.43 -2.71
CA ARG A 116 6.64 -19.25 -2.35
C ARG A 116 6.15 -17.84 -2.69
N LEU A 117 6.92 -16.82 -2.33
CA LEU A 117 6.59 -15.42 -2.64
C LEU A 117 6.55 -15.16 -4.15
N ASN A 118 7.46 -15.74 -4.94
CA ASN A 118 7.41 -15.64 -6.40
C ASN A 118 6.11 -16.22 -6.98
N ARG A 119 5.68 -17.39 -6.48
CA ARG A 119 4.41 -18.00 -6.91
C ARG A 119 3.20 -17.14 -6.56
N LEU A 120 3.17 -16.60 -5.34
CA LEU A 120 2.08 -15.73 -4.88
C LEU A 120 2.04 -14.39 -5.63
N GLN A 121 3.22 -13.85 -5.95
CA GLN A 121 3.30 -12.62 -6.74
C GLN A 121 2.66 -12.84 -8.10
N GLY A 122 3.01 -13.89 -8.85
CA GLY A 122 2.42 -14.14 -10.17
C GLY A 122 2.29 -12.86 -11.01
N THR A 123 1.06 -12.52 -11.40
CA THR A 123 0.70 -11.27 -12.10
C THR A 123 0.07 -10.20 -11.18
N SER A 124 0.15 -10.36 -9.86
CA SER A 124 -0.52 -9.50 -8.87
C SER A 124 -0.07 -8.03 -8.94
N LEU A 125 1.14 -7.79 -9.46
CA LEU A 125 1.74 -6.47 -9.62
C LEU A 125 1.61 -5.92 -11.04
N ASP A 126 0.98 -6.65 -11.95
CA ASP A 126 0.75 -6.14 -13.29
C ASP A 126 -0.39 -5.11 -13.24
N PRO A 127 -0.27 -3.99 -13.99
CA PRO A 127 -1.34 -3.02 -14.07
C PRO A 127 -2.63 -3.70 -14.53
N ARG A 128 -3.75 -3.32 -13.91
CA ARG A 128 -5.07 -3.79 -14.37
C ARG A 128 -5.25 -3.39 -15.85
N PRO A 129 -5.94 -4.19 -16.66
CA PRO A 129 -6.32 -3.77 -18.00
C PRO A 129 -7.34 -2.63 -17.92
N TYR A 130 -7.39 -1.81 -18.97
CA TYR A 130 -8.44 -0.80 -19.12
C TYR A 130 -9.80 -1.51 -19.20
N VAL A 131 -10.74 -1.06 -18.36
CA VAL A 131 -12.15 -1.46 -18.41
C VAL A 131 -12.95 -0.17 -18.57
N PRO A 132 -13.73 -0.01 -19.66
CA PRO A 132 -14.63 1.13 -19.80
C PRO A 132 -15.62 1.18 -18.64
N TRP A 133 -15.88 2.38 -18.13
CA TRP A 133 -16.80 2.60 -17.01
C TRP A 133 -17.87 3.62 -17.39
N ASP A 134 -19.06 3.46 -16.81
CA ASP A 134 -20.15 4.42 -16.94
C ASP A 134 -19.89 5.60 -16.00
N PRO A 135 -19.94 6.86 -16.50
CA PRO A 135 -19.87 8.03 -15.65
C PRO A 135 -20.92 7.99 -14.54
N PRO A 136 -20.54 8.33 -13.28
CA PRO A 136 -21.53 8.38 -12.20
C PRO A 136 -22.59 9.44 -12.51
N GLU A 137 -23.84 9.12 -12.25
CA GLU A 137 -24.94 10.05 -12.46
C GLU A 137 -24.87 11.17 -11.41
N THR A 138 -25.16 12.41 -11.81
CA THR A 138 -25.00 13.59 -10.94
C THR A 138 -25.95 13.63 -9.74
N ASN A 139 -26.93 12.73 -9.70
CA ASN A 139 -27.97 12.67 -8.67
C ASN A 139 -27.81 11.46 -7.74
N GLU A 140 -26.79 10.63 -7.93
CA GLU A 140 -26.52 9.53 -7.01
C GLU A 140 -26.02 10.08 -5.66
N PRO A 141 -26.53 9.56 -4.53
CA PRO A 141 -25.96 9.90 -3.24
C PRO A 141 -24.48 9.52 -3.22
N PRO A 142 -23.64 10.28 -2.51
CA PRO A 142 -22.22 9.95 -2.41
C PRO A 142 -22.06 8.52 -1.88
N PRO A 143 -21.08 7.76 -2.38
CA PRO A 143 -20.84 6.40 -1.89
C PRO A 143 -20.57 6.43 -0.39
N SER A 144 -21.04 5.41 0.32
CA SER A 144 -20.77 5.25 1.75
C SER A 144 -19.27 5.25 2.00
N ILE A 145 -18.83 5.93 3.06
CA ILE A 145 -17.44 5.84 3.53
C ILE A 145 -17.17 4.38 3.86
N CYS A 146 -16.17 3.80 3.20
CA CYS A 146 -15.73 2.45 3.49
C CYS A 146 -14.43 2.48 4.29
N HIS A 147 -14.46 1.82 5.45
CA HIS A 147 -13.30 1.58 6.30
C HIS A 147 -12.81 0.17 6.03
N GLY A 148 -11.61 0.04 5.48
CA GLY A 148 -11.07 -1.26 5.13
C GLY A 148 -9.56 -1.21 4.99
N TRP A 149 -8.94 -2.38 5.14
CA TRP A 149 -7.50 -2.53 4.99
C TRP A 149 -7.04 -2.05 3.62
N GLY A 150 -5.97 -1.27 3.62
CA GLY A 150 -5.22 -0.90 2.42
C GLY A 150 -3.87 -1.59 2.39
N VAL A 151 -3.42 -1.99 1.21
CA VAL A 151 -2.08 -2.53 0.99
C VAL A 151 -1.46 -1.85 -0.22
N LEU A 152 -0.20 -1.41 -0.08
CA LEU A 152 0.66 -1.13 -1.22
C LEU A 152 1.72 -2.22 -1.33
N LEU A 153 1.90 -2.75 -2.52
CA LEU A 153 2.88 -3.76 -2.85
C LEU A 153 3.93 -3.17 -3.79
N GLY A 154 5.18 -3.59 -3.61
CA GLY A 154 6.28 -3.28 -4.50
C GLY A 154 7.18 -4.47 -4.68
N ALA A 155 7.73 -4.63 -5.87
CA ALA A 155 8.80 -5.58 -6.14
C ALA A 155 9.85 -4.97 -7.06
N GLY A 156 11.09 -5.39 -6.87
CA GLY A 156 12.21 -5.00 -7.70
C GLY A 156 13.14 -6.18 -7.89
N ASP A 157 13.66 -6.31 -9.10
CA ASP A 157 14.81 -7.16 -9.43
C ASP A 157 15.83 -6.35 -10.25
N ALA A 158 16.88 -7.00 -10.74
CA ALA A 158 17.93 -6.35 -11.53
C ALA A 158 17.42 -5.67 -12.82
N SER A 159 16.26 -6.06 -13.33
CA SER A 159 15.71 -5.64 -14.62
C SER A 159 14.46 -4.77 -14.53
N THR A 160 13.60 -4.99 -13.52
CA THR A 160 12.28 -4.36 -13.44
C THR A 160 11.92 -3.91 -12.04
N THR A 161 11.02 -2.92 -11.98
CA THR A 161 10.36 -2.47 -10.74
C THR A 161 8.87 -2.42 -11.01
N LYS A 162 8.06 -3.01 -10.12
CA LYS A 162 6.60 -3.03 -10.23
C LYS A 162 5.98 -2.62 -8.90
N SER A 163 4.81 -1.98 -8.96
CA SER A 163 3.99 -1.68 -7.79
C SER A 163 2.53 -1.95 -8.08
N ALA A 164 1.77 -2.21 -7.03
CA ALA A 164 0.33 -2.28 -7.08
C ALA A 164 -0.25 -1.86 -5.74
N SER A 165 -1.52 -1.49 -5.73
CA SER A 165 -2.28 -1.25 -4.51
C SER A 165 -3.54 -2.12 -4.49
N TRP A 166 -4.00 -2.42 -3.29
CA TRP A 166 -5.24 -3.12 -3.01
C TRP A 166 -5.95 -2.45 -1.81
N GLY A 167 -7.27 -2.46 -1.82
CA GLY A 167 -8.08 -2.00 -0.69
C GLY A 167 -9.36 -2.82 -0.58
N ALA A 168 -9.75 -3.16 0.66
CA ALA A 168 -10.93 -3.98 0.95
C ALA A 168 -12.23 -3.35 0.42
N CYS A 169 -12.27 -2.03 0.31
CA CYS A 169 -13.42 -1.23 -0.14
C CYS A 169 -13.73 -1.27 -1.64
N GLY A 170 -12.98 -2.05 -2.43
CA GLY A 170 -13.17 -2.15 -3.87
C GLY A 170 -12.59 -3.43 -4.48
N GLY A 171 -12.37 -4.47 -3.67
CA GLY A 171 -11.74 -5.71 -4.12
C GLY A 171 -12.45 -6.94 -3.58
N SER A 172 -12.83 -7.86 -4.49
CA SER A 172 -12.92 -9.28 -4.13
C SER A 172 -11.55 -9.79 -3.66
N GLN A 173 -11.49 -10.99 -3.08
CA GLN A 173 -10.20 -11.65 -2.87
C GLN A 173 -9.40 -11.64 -4.18
N ASP A 174 -8.28 -10.93 -4.19
CA ASP A 174 -7.41 -10.68 -5.35
C ASP A 174 -6.05 -11.33 -5.02
N ALA A 175 -5.30 -11.77 -6.03
CA ALA A 175 -3.95 -12.33 -5.85
C ALA A 175 -3.02 -11.39 -5.05
N LYS A 176 -3.27 -10.07 -5.11
CA LYS A 176 -2.58 -9.07 -4.28
C LYS A 176 -2.73 -9.35 -2.77
N LEU A 177 -3.93 -9.74 -2.34
CA LEU A 177 -4.21 -10.04 -0.95
C LEU A 177 -3.36 -11.23 -0.48
N ASN A 178 -3.26 -12.29 -1.28
CA ASN A 178 -2.47 -13.47 -0.91
C ASN A 178 -0.98 -13.16 -0.70
N LEU A 179 -0.38 -12.35 -1.58
CA LEU A 179 1.01 -11.91 -1.39
C LEU A 179 1.16 -11.04 -0.13
N ALA A 180 0.25 -10.10 0.07
CA ALA A 180 0.28 -9.19 1.23
C ALA A 180 0.11 -9.95 2.55
N SER A 181 -0.88 -10.85 2.62
CA SER A 181 -1.13 -11.72 3.77
C SER A 181 0.07 -12.60 4.07
N GLU A 182 0.75 -13.11 3.04
CA GLU A 182 1.97 -13.87 3.27
C GLU A 182 3.10 -13.04 3.84
N LEU A 183 3.32 -11.82 3.34
CA LEU A 183 4.36 -10.93 3.87
C LEU A 183 4.07 -10.56 5.33
N ALA A 184 2.80 -10.29 5.66
CA ALA A 184 2.35 -10.06 7.04
C ALA A 184 2.58 -11.29 7.93
N ARG A 185 2.15 -12.48 7.48
CA ARG A 185 2.36 -13.75 8.19
C ARG A 185 3.84 -14.02 8.47
N LEU A 186 4.70 -13.84 7.47
CA LEU A 186 6.13 -14.02 7.62
C LEU A 186 6.69 -13.07 8.66
N ALA A 187 6.30 -11.79 8.65
CA ALA A 187 6.76 -10.82 9.63
C ALA A 187 6.31 -11.17 11.06
N VAL A 188 5.04 -11.56 11.26
CA VAL A 188 4.56 -12.02 12.58
C VAL A 188 5.32 -13.27 13.03
N SER A 189 5.61 -14.21 12.12
CA SER A 189 6.32 -15.43 12.46
C SER A 189 7.76 -15.22 12.94
N THR A 190 8.36 -14.04 12.73
CA THR A 190 9.69 -13.71 13.28
C THR A 190 9.64 -13.17 14.72
N LYS A 191 8.43 -13.09 15.30
CA LYS A 191 8.14 -12.61 16.66
C LYS A 191 7.41 -13.70 17.46
N PRO A 192 8.14 -14.59 18.16
CA PRO A 192 7.56 -15.72 18.89
C PRO A 192 6.51 -15.32 19.94
N GLU A 193 6.58 -14.08 20.44
CA GLU A 193 5.63 -13.49 21.39
C GLU A 193 4.29 -13.11 20.76
N CYS A 194 4.22 -12.99 19.44
CA CYS A 194 3.01 -12.59 18.73
C CYS A 194 2.10 -13.77 18.43
N THR A 195 0.79 -13.57 18.63
CA THR A 195 -0.24 -14.53 18.19
C THR A 195 -0.63 -14.25 16.74
N PHE A 196 -0.81 -15.30 15.95
CA PHE A 196 -1.22 -15.19 14.55
C PHE A 196 -2.57 -15.89 14.31
N ASP A 197 -3.54 -15.13 13.81
CA ASP A 197 -4.82 -15.64 13.33
C ASP A 197 -4.85 -15.61 11.79
N GLU A 198 -5.00 -16.79 11.18
CA GLU A 198 -5.09 -16.93 9.72
C GLU A 198 -6.37 -16.29 9.15
N GLN A 199 -7.42 -16.14 9.96
CA GLN A 199 -8.66 -15.48 9.56
C GLN A 199 -8.53 -13.96 9.63
N ASP A 200 -7.58 -13.45 10.41
CA ASP A 200 -7.36 -12.03 10.61
C ASP A 200 -5.88 -11.63 10.56
N VAL A 201 -5.29 -11.88 9.40
CA VAL A 201 -3.84 -11.71 9.15
C VAL A 201 -3.37 -10.29 9.41
N PHE A 202 -4.13 -9.28 8.99
CA PHE A 202 -3.72 -7.89 9.10
C PHE A 202 -3.91 -7.33 10.50
N TRP A 203 -4.95 -7.73 11.23
CA TRP A 203 -5.04 -7.40 12.65
C TRP A 203 -3.97 -8.12 13.46
N SER A 204 -3.64 -9.38 13.15
CA SER A 204 -2.53 -10.09 13.79
C SER A 204 -1.20 -9.34 13.60
N PHE A 205 -0.94 -8.87 12.37
CA PHE A 205 0.22 -8.02 12.08
C PHE A 205 0.17 -6.69 12.83
N ALA A 206 -0.96 -6.00 12.80
CA ALA A 206 -1.13 -4.72 13.47
C ALA A 206 -0.89 -4.84 14.98
N ASN A 207 -1.52 -5.80 15.65
CA ASN A 207 -1.36 -6.03 17.09
C ASN A 207 0.08 -6.40 17.46
N CYS A 208 0.75 -7.21 16.64
CA CYS A 208 2.15 -7.59 16.86
C CYS A 208 3.12 -6.40 16.75
N PHE A 209 2.81 -5.41 15.93
CA PHE A 209 3.71 -4.30 15.60
C PHE A 209 3.19 -2.90 15.95
N ASP A 210 2.08 -2.80 16.69
CA ASP A 210 1.53 -1.52 17.14
C ASP A 210 2.56 -0.82 18.03
N ALA A 211 2.80 0.46 17.74
CA ALA A 211 3.77 1.28 18.44
C ALA A 211 3.37 1.51 19.92
N GLN A 212 2.08 1.37 20.25
CA GLN A 212 1.58 1.56 21.62
C GLN A 212 2.08 0.50 22.62
N HIS A 213 2.65 -0.62 22.15
CA HIS A 213 3.23 -1.66 23.01
C HIS A 213 4.76 -1.71 23.01
N SER A 214 5.44 -0.89 22.20
CA SER A 214 6.91 -0.92 22.08
C SER A 214 7.69 0.00 23.02
N ASP A 215 7.01 0.74 23.92
CA ASP A 215 7.63 1.66 24.89
C ASP A 215 7.68 1.12 26.33
N GLN A 216 7.54 -0.19 26.55
CA GLN A 216 7.86 -0.78 27.86
C GLN A 216 9.30 -1.30 27.86
N PRO A 217 10.24 -0.64 28.58
CA PRO A 217 11.58 -1.18 28.81
C PRO A 217 11.57 -2.46 29.64
#